data_AF-A0A3M7ILE0-F1
#
_entry.id   AF-A0A3M7ILE0-F1
#
_cell.length_a   1.000
_cell.length_b   1.000
_cell.length_c   1.000
_cell.angle_alpha   90.00
_cell.angle_beta   90.00
_cell.angle_gamma   90.00
#
_symmetry.space_group_name_H-M   'P 1'
#
loop_
_entity.id
_entity.type
_entity.pdbx_description
1 polymer ?
#
loop_
_entity_poly.entity_id
_entity_poly.type
_entity_poly.pdbx_seq_one_letter_code
_entity_poly.pdbx_strand_id
1 'polypeptide(L)'
;MDPLVLFLQLALAMLTFAAPVANEPTLSAQSDAWQYGTGGGIVGFIVLVLDVIVWMEVLQSNRPVSHKVLWCVLVFIFPIIGIIIYWLLSNREAHKPNAGYEPIGY
;
A
#
# COMPACT_ATOMS: atom_id res chain seq x y z
N MET A 1 -10.07 18.62 -41.66
CA MET A 1 -10.06 18.38 -40.21
C MET A 1 -8.63 18.07 -39.83
N ASP A 2 -8.02 18.89 -38.97
CA ASP A 2 -6.62 18.69 -38.62
C ASP A 2 -6.44 17.38 -37.83
N PRO A 3 -5.43 16.55 -38.16
CA PRO A 3 -5.25 15.25 -37.51
C PRO A 3 -5.01 15.37 -36.00
N LEU A 4 -4.46 16.50 -35.55
CA LEU A 4 -4.27 16.84 -34.14
C LEU A 4 -5.61 17.02 -33.41
N VAL A 5 -6.60 17.63 -34.07
CA VAL A 5 -7.94 17.86 -33.50
C VAL A 5 -8.67 16.53 -33.33
N LEU A 6 -8.56 15.62 -34.29
CA LEU A 6 -9.11 14.26 -34.22
C LEU A 6 -8.48 13.44 -33.08
N PHE A 7 -7.16 13.51 -32.91
CA PHE A 7 -6.46 12.83 -31.82
C PHE A 7 -6.87 13.37 -30.45
N LEU A 8 -6.95 14.70 -30.30
CA LEU A 8 -7.35 15.33 -29.05
C LEU A 8 -8.82 15.02 -28.70
N GLN A 9 -9.72 15.00 -29.68
CA GLN A 9 -11.12 14.62 -29.48
C GLN A 9 -11.26 13.15 -29.04
N LEU A 10 -10.49 12.23 -29.65
CA LEU A 10 -10.46 10.83 -29.22
C LEU A 10 -9.88 10.69 -27.80
N ALA A 11 -8.80 11.40 -27.47
CA ALA A 11 -8.20 11.38 -26.15
C ALA A 11 -9.17 11.89 -25.05
N LEU A 12 -9.93 12.95 -25.33
CA LEU A 12 -10.92 13.48 -24.39
C LEU A 12 -12.12 12.54 -24.23
N ALA A 13 -12.61 11.94 -25.32
CA ALA A 13 -13.66 10.93 -25.26
C ALA A 13 -13.23 9.69 -24.44
N MET A 14 -11.95 9.31 -24.57
CA MET A 14 -11.34 8.25 -23.76
C MET A 14 -11.22 8.64 -22.27
N LEU A 15 -11.15 9.92 -21.93
CA LEU A 15 -11.15 10.34 -20.52
C LEU A 15 -12.58 10.35 -19.94
N THR A 16 -13.58 10.70 -20.75
CA THR A 16 -14.99 10.77 -20.34
C THR A 16 -15.62 9.39 -20.10
N PHE A 17 -15.25 8.31 -20.83
CA PHE A 17 -15.78 6.97 -20.53
C PHE A 17 -15.19 6.36 -19.25
N ALA A 18 -13.97 6.78 -18.88
CA ALA A 18 -13.30 6.36 -17.65
C ALA A 18 -13.71 7.23 -16.45
N ALA A 19 -14.37 8.36 -16.68
CA ALA A 19 -14.96 9.15 -15.62
C ALA A 19 -16.13 8.35 -15.01
N PRO A 20 -16.10 8.05 -13.70
CA PRO A 20 -17.23 7.38 -13.07
C PRO A 20 -18.47 8.26 -13.26
N VAL A 21 -19.54 7.69 -13.83
CA VAL A 21 -20.86 8.32 -13.82
C VAL A 21 -21.31 8.33 -12.36
N ALA A 22 -20.93 9.39 -11.65
CA ALA A 22 -21.42 9.69 -10.32
C ALA A 22 -22.88 10.14 -10.44
N ASN A 23 -23.77 9.17 -10.65
CA ASN A 23 -25.13 9.32 -10.19
C ASN A 23 -25.14 8.93 -8.71
N GLU A 24 -25.90 9.68 -7.93
CA GLU A 24 -26.08 9.67 -6.47
C GLU A 24 -24.90 10.14 -5.58
N PRO A 25 -25.05 11.27 -4.85
CA PRO A 25 -24.31 11.51 -3.63
C PRO A 25 -25.05 10.79 -2.49
N THR A 26 -25.04 9.45 -2.46
CA THR A 26 -25.33 8.74 -1.21
C THR A 26 -24.07 8.80 -0.36
N LEU A 27 -23.91 9.94 0.31
CA LEU A 27 -22.95 10.17 1.37
C LEU A 27 -23.32 9.28 2.57
N SER A 28 -23.05 7.99 2.47
CA SER A 28 -23.20 7.03 3.58
C SER A 28 -22.11 5.97 3.50
N ALA A 29 -20.86 6.40 3.63
CA ALA A 29 -19.79 5.56 4.13
C ALA A 29 -18.69 6.46 4.70
N GLN A 30 -18.98 7.11 5.83
CA GLN A 30 -17.91 7.38 6.79
C GLN A 30 -17.60 6.06 7.51
N SER A 31 -17.13 5.07 6.75
CA SER A 31 -16.32 4.00 7.30
C SER A 31 -14.90 4.51 7.20
N ASP A 32 -14.28 4.76 8.34
CA ASP A 32 -12.94 5.34 8.49
C ASP A 32 -12.02 4.98 7.32
N ALA A 33 -11.65 5.97 6.51
CA ALA A 33 -10.74 5.82 5.35
C ALA A 33 -9.38 5.22 5.73
N TRP A 34 -9.10 5.12 7.03
CA TRP A 34 -7.94 4.45 7.60
C TRP A 34 -8.00 2.92 7.46
N GLN A 35 -9.19 2.32 7.35
CA GLN A 35 -9.36 0.87 7.54
C GLN A 35 -9.29 0.03 6.24
N TYR A 36 -9.27 0.64 5.04
CA TYR A 36 -9.46 -0.11 3.78
C TYR A 36 -8.34 -0.06 2.72
N GLY A 37 -7.18 0.57 2.96
CA GLY A 37 -6.09 0.45 1.97
C GLY A 37 -4.84 1.29 2.15
N THR A 38 -4.90 2.37 2.92
CA THR A 38 -3.78 3.32 3.10
C THR A 38 -2.91 3.03 4.33
N GLY A 39 -3.37 2.23 5.29
CA GLY A 39 -2.61 1.89 6.50
C GLY A 39 -1.29 1.15 6.21
N GLY A 40 -1.27 0.30 5.18
CA GLY A 40 -0.05 -0.39 4.75
C GLY A 40 0.97 0.53 4.08
N GLY A 41 0.51 1.60 3.42
CA GLY A 41 1.38 2.53 2.70
C GLY A 41 2.27 3.35 3.63
N ILE A 42 1.71 3.86 4.75
CA ILE A 42 2.46 4.66 5.72
C ILE A 42 3.48 3.79 6.47
N VAL A 43 3.07 2.60 6.91
CA VAL A 43 3.98 1.67 7.61
C VAL A 43 5.08 1.20 6.67
N GLY A 44 4.76 0.83 5.43
CA GLY A 44 5.74 0.47 4.41
C GLY A 44 6.69 1.63 4.08
N PHE A 45 6.19 2.86 4.05
CA PHE A 45 7.01 4.06 3.83
C PHE A 45 7.98 4.31 4.99
N ILE A 46 7.55 4.17 6.25
CA ILE A 46 8.43 4.29 7.41
C ILE A 46 9.54 3.23 7.34
N VAL A 47 9.20 1.99 7.03
CA VAL A 47 10.18 0.90 6.89
C VAL A 47 11.18 1.18 5.76
N LEU A 48 10.72 1.72 4.63
CA LEU A 48 11.58 2.14 3.52
C LEU A 48 12.56 3.25 3.93
N VAL A 49 12.09 4.26 4.67
CA VAL A 49 12.97 5.34 5.17
C VAL A 49 14.00 4.79 6.16
N LEU A 50 13.60 3.88 7.05
CA LEU A 50 14.52 3.21 7.99
C LEU A 50 15.60 2.40 7.26
N ASP A 51 15.26 1.68 6.18
CA ASP A 51 16.23 0.94 5.36
C ASP A 51 17.30 1.87 4.76
N VAL A 52 16.89 3.03 4.21
CA VAL A 52 17.79 4.04 3.65
C VAL A 52 18.74 4.63 4.69
N ILE A 53 18.24 4.96 5.89
CA ILE A 53 19.07 5.51 6.98
C ILE A 53 20.15 4.50 7.38
N VAL A 54 19.78 3.23 7.55
CA VAL A 54 20.72 2.19 7.92
C VAL A 54 21.78 1.98 6.83
N TRP A 55 21.40 2.04 5.55
CA TRP A 55 22.38 1.99 4.45
C TRP A 55 23.39 3.14 4.51
N MET A 56 22.93 4.37 4.78
CA MET A 56 23.82 5.52 4.93
C MET A 56 24.81 5.34 6.10
N GLU A 57 24.35 4.80 7.22
CA GLU A 57 25.17 4.53 8.41
C GLU A 57 26.19 3.40 8.16
N VAL A 58 25.76 2.32 7.51
CA VAL A 58 26.64 1.20 7.11
C VAL A 58 27.72 1.68 6.14
N LEU A 59 27.35 2.51 5.15
CA LEU A 59 28.29 3.09 4.18
C LEU A 59 29.29 4.06 4.82
N GLN A 60 28.87 4.86 5.81
CA GLN A 60 29.75 5.78 6.54
C GLN A 60 30.69 5.09 7.54
N SER A 61 30.43 3.84 7.96
CA SER A 61 31.29 3.17 8.93
C SER A 61 32.72 2.88 8.41
N ASN A 62 33.78 3.02 9.21
CA ASN A 62 35.16 2.70 8.78
C ASN A 62 35.51 1.19 8.90
N ARG A 63 34.50 0.30 8.85
CA ARG A 63 34.67 -1.15 9.05
C ARG A 63 34.97 -1.88 7.72
N PRO A 64 35.64 -3.05 7.75
CA PRO A 64 35.97 -3.81 6.54
C PRO A 64 34.73 -4.11 5.70
N VAL A 65 34.89 -4.10 4.37
CA VAL A 65 33.82 -4.19 3.37
C VAL A 65 32.91 -5.40 3.56
N SER A 66 33.45 -6.55 3.98
CA SER A 66 32.69 -7.77 4.25
C SER A 66 31.59 -7.60 5.31
N HIS A 67 31.87 -6.84 6.37
CA HIS A 67 30.88 -6.56 7.41
C HIS A 67 29.80 -5.59 6.94
N LYS A 68 30.16 -4.61 6.10
CA LYS A 68 29.19 -3.67 5.52
C LYS A 68 28.16 -4.39 4.66
N VAL A 69 28.64 -5.26 3.78
CA VAL A 69 27.78 -6.03 2.87
C VAL A 69 26.85 -6.95 3.65
N LEU A 70 27.35 -7.63 4.69
CA LEU A 70 26.52 -8.52 5.52
C LEU A 70 25.40 -7.76 6.23
N TRP A 71 25.67 -6.55 6.74
CA TRP A 71 24.66 -5.69 7.35
C TRP A 71 23.62 -5.17 6.34
N CYS A 72 24.04 -4.75 5.14
CA CYS A 72 23.11 -4.35 4.09
C CYS A 72 22.15 -5.49 3.70
N VAL A 73 22.66 -6.71 3.52
CA VAL A 73 21.83 -7.87 3.14
C VAL A 73 20.83 -8.22 4.23
N LEU A 74 21.25 -8.18 5.50
CA LEU A 74 20.36 -8.47 6.64
C LEU A 74 19.19 -7.47 6.70
N VAL A 75 19.49 -6.18 6.60
CA VAL A 75 18.51 -5.09 6.75
C VAL A 75 17.54 -5.07 5.57
N PHE A 76 18.02 -5.35 4.36
CA PHE A 76 17.18 -5.44 3.16
C PHE A 76 16.21 -6.65 3.20
N ILE A 77 16.63 -7.76 3.81
CA ILE A 77 15.79 -8.96 3.94
C ILE A 77 14.77 -8.84 5.08
N PHE A 78 15.09 -8.09 6.13
CA PHE A 78 14.20 -7.85 7.28
C PHE A 78 12.76 -7.43 6.93
N PRO A 79 12.50 -6.44 6.05
CA PRO A 79 11.13 -6.05 5.69
C PRO A 79 10.36 -7.19 5.01
N ILE A 80 11.04 -8.03 4.23
CA ILE A 80 10.41 -9.16 3.53
C ILE A 80 10.09 -10.28 4.54
N ILE A 81 11.03 -10.63 5.41
CA ILE A 81 10.83 -11.66 6.44
C ILE A 81 9.70 -11.26 7.40
N GLY A 82 9.63 -10.00 7.81
CA GLY A 82 8.57 -9.51 8.71
C GLY A 82 7.17 -9.76 8.14
N ILE A 83 6.99 -9.52 6.83
CA ILE A 83 5.72 -9.75 6.14
C ILE A 83 5.41 -11.25 6.05
N ILE A 84 6.41 -12.08 5.74
CA ILE A 84 6.23 -13.54 5.64
C ILE A 84 5.81 -14.14 6.98
N ILE A 85 6.47 -13.74 8.07
CA ILE A 85 6.15 -14.19 9.43
C ILE A 85 4.75 -13.73 9.84
N TYR A 86 4.41 -12.47 9.57
CA TYR A 86 3.05 -11.94 9.79
C TYR A 86 2.03 -12.80 9.06
N TRP A 87 2.24 -13.08 7.77
CA TRP A 87 1.30 -13.89 6.99
C TRP A 87 1.15 -15.33 7.52
N LEU A 88 2.23 -15.95 8.00
CA LEU A 88 2.21 -17.30 8.54
C LEU A 88 1.58 -17.39 9.94
N LEU A 89 1.81 -16.39 10.80
CA LEU A 89 1.38 -16.40 12.21
C LEU A 89 0.08 -15.64 12.48
N SER A 90 -0.38 -14.75 11.60
CA SER A 90 -1.54 -13.87 11.86
C SER A 90 -2.90 -14.59 11.94
N ASN A 91 -2.96 -15.92 11.79
CA ASN A 91 -4.14 -16.76 11.99
C ASN A 91 -5.48 -16.05 11.71
N ARG A 92 -5.63 -15.59 10.46
CA ARG A 92 -6.75 -14.77 9.97
C ARG A 92 -8.13 -15.39 10.19
N GLU A 93 -8.20 -16.70 10.35
CA GLU A 93 -9.45 -17.45 10.53
C GLU A 93 -10.03 -17.32 11.95
N ALA A 94 -9.19 -17.13 12.97
CA ALA A 94 -9.63 -17.02 14.36
C ALA A 94 -10.11 -15.62 14.77
N HIS A 95 -9.74 -14.58 14.00
CA HIS A 95 -10.08 -13.17 14.31
C HIS A 95 -11.14 -12.59 13.37
N LYS A 96 -11.89 -13.42 12.64
CA LYS A 96 -13.11 -12.96 11.97
C LYS A 96 -14.14 -12.72 13.09
N PRO A 97 -14.49 -11.47 13.45
CA PRO A 97 -15.63 -11.27 14.33
C PRO A 97 -16.81 -11.96 13.63
N ASN A 98 -17.44 -12.92 14.30
CA ASN A 98 -18.67 -13.50 13.84
C ASN A 98 -19.61 -12.33 13.58
N ALA A 99 -19.78 -11.94 12.31
CA ALA A 99 -20.72 -10.94 11.88
C ALA A 99 -22.11 -11.59 12.01
N GLY A 100 -22.53 -11.77 13.26
CA GLY A 100 -23.89 -12.10 13.64
C GLY A 100 -24.73 -10.90 13.26
N TYR A 101 -25.13 -10.85 11.99
CA TYR A 101 -26.31 -10.09 11.60
C TYR A 101 -27.47 -10.75 12.33
N GLU A 102 -27.84 -10.21 13.47
CA GLU A 102 -29.15 -10.40 14.05
C GLU A 102 -30.07 -9.45 13.27
N PRO A 103 -30.91 -9.93 12.33
CA PRO A 103 -31.92 -9.07 11.75
C PRO A 103 -32.88 -8.69 12.88
N ILE A 104 -32.85 -7.41 13.27
CA ILE A 104 -33.87 -6.84 14.12
C ILE A 104 -35.20 -6.94 13.37
N GLY A 105 -35.98 -7.97 13.73
CA GLY A 105 -37.32 -8.19 13.23
C GLY A 105 -38.19 -6.97 13.53
N TYR A 106 -39.04 -6.67 12.55
CA TYR A 106 -40.09 -5.64 12.58
C TYR A 106 -40.95 -5.70 13.85
#